data_AF-V4K516-F1
#
_entry.id   AF-V4K516-F1
#
_cell.length_a   1.000
_cell.length_b   1.000
_cell.length_c   1.000
_cell.angle_alpha   90.00
_cell.angle_beta   90.00
_cell.angle_gamma   90.00
#
_symmetry.space_group_name_H-M   'P 1'
#
loop_
_entity.id
_entity.type
_entity.pdbx_description
1 polymer ?
#
loop_
_entity_poly.entity_id
_entity_poly.type
_entity_poly.pdbx_seq_one_letter_code
_entity_poly.pdbx_strand_id
1 'polypeptide(L)' 'MIDLVSKLRQLLPEIRERRRSDKVSASKVLQETCNYIRKLHSEVDNLSDRLSQLLDSVDEDSHEAAVIRSLLM' A
#
# COMPACT_ATOMS: atom_id res chain seq x y z
N MET A 1 -14.67 -0.27 -20.24
CA MET A 1 -15.23 -0.06 -18.88
C MET A 1 -15.35 -1.35 -18.07
N ILE A 2 -15.94 -2.44 -18.59
CA ILE A 2 -16.09 -3.71 -17.86
C ILE A 2 -14.75 -4.32 -17.46
N ASP A 3 -13.74 -4.27 -18.34
CA ASP A 3 -12.40 -4.83 -18.07
C ASP A 3 -11.69 -4.13 -16.90
N LEU A 4 -11.72 -2.79 -16.87
CA LEU A 4 -11.12 -2.01 -15.78
C LEU A 4 -11.75 -2.34 -14.42
N VAL A 5 -13.09 -2.35 -14.35
CA VAL A 5 -13.80 -2.68 -13.11
C VAL A 5 -13.50 -4.12 -12.67
N SER A 6 -13.42 -5.08 -13.60
CA SER A 6 -13.05 -6.46 -13.29
C SER A 6 -11.64 -6.57 -12.69
N LYS A 7 -10.65 -5.90 -13.30
CA LYS A 7 -9.27 -5.84 -12.81
C LYS A 7 -9.16 -5.19 -11.43
N LEU A 8 -9.84 -4.07 -11.21
CA LEU A 8 -9.86 -3.40 -9.90
C LEU A 8 -10.45 -4.29 -8.79
N ARG A 9 -11.50 -5.06 -9.08
CA ARG A 9 -12.07 -6.03 -8.12
C ARG A 9 -11.14 -7.18 -7.76
N GLN A 10 -10.09 -7.45 -8.55
CA GLN A 10 -9.08 -8.46 -8.23
C GLN A 10 -7.97 -7.91 -7.33
N LEU A 11 -7.70 -6.61 -7.42
CA LEU A 11 -6.66 -5.95 -6.65
C LEU A 11 -7.14 -5.45 -5.28
N LEU A 12 -8.45 -5.24 -5.11
CA LEU A 12 -9.01 -4.72 -3.86
C LEU A 12 -9.28 -5.81 -2.83
N PRO A 13 -8.54 -5.86 -1.71
CA PRO A 13 -8.76 -6.84 -0.66
C PRO A 13 -10.19 -6.75 -0.08
N GLU A 14 -10.71 -5.54 0.15
CA GLU A 14 -12.05 -5.34 0.74
C GLU A 14 -13.20 -5.83 -0.16
N ILE A 15 -12.98 -5.89 -1.48
CA ILE A 15 -13.96 -6.41 -2.44
C ILE A 15 -13.83 -7.92 -2.62
N ARG A 16 -12.61 -8.47 -2.51
CA ARG A 16 -12.38 -9.93 -2.55
C ARG A 16 -13.10 -10.63 -1.41
N GLU A 17 -13.06 -10.08 -0.20
CA GLU A 17 -13.74 -10.64 0.98
C GLU A 17 -15.27 -10.62 0.84
N ARG A 18 -15.81 -9.58 0.19
CA ARG A 18 -17.26 -9.40 -0.03
C ARG A 18 -17.80 -10.10 -1.27
N ARG A 19 -16.99 -10.88 -2.01
CA ARG A 19 -17.44 -11.62 -3.21
C ARG A 19 -18.61 -12.58 -2.97
N ARG A 20 -18.94 -12.89 -1.72
CA ARG A 20 -20.12 -13.69 -1.36
C ARG A 20 -21.45 -12.92 -1.41
N SER A 21 -21.42 -11.60 -1.58
CA SER A 21 -22.63 -10.78 -1.74
C SER A 21 -22.72 -10.24 -3.17
N ASP A 22 -23.67 -10.80 -3.91
CA ASP A 22 -23.89 -10.47 -5.32
C ASP A 22 -24.23 -8.98 -5.52
N LYS A 23 -23.50 -8.36 -6.46
CA LYS A 23 -23.71 -7.01 -7.04
C LYS A 23 -23.12 -5.81 -6.26
N VAL A 24 -21.79 -5.75 -6.20
CA VAL A 24 -21.08 -4.47 -5.98
C VAL A 24 -21.13 -3.63 -7.26
N SER A 25 -21.67 -2.41 -7.20
CA SER A 25 -21.76 -1.50 -8.35
C SER A 25 -20.39 -1.01 -8.82
N ALA A 26 -20.26 -0.62 -10.09
CA ALA A 26 -19.02 -0.08 -10.64
C ALA A 26 -18.55 1.19 -9.89
N SER A 27 -19.49 2.07 -9.50
CA SER A 27 -19.19 3.25 -8.68
C SER A 27 -18.59 2.87 -7.32
N LYS A 28 -19.12 1.83 -6.67
CA LYS A 28 -18.57 1.34 -5.41
C LYS A 28 -17.17 0.74 -5.58
N VAL A 29 -16.93 0.00 -6.66
CA VAL A 29 -15.57 -0.51 -6.98
C VAL A 29 -14.58 0.63 -7.14
N LEU A 30 -14.95 1.68 -7.87
CA LEU A 30 -14.09 2.85 -8.06
C LEU A 30 -13.84 3.60 -6.75
N GLN A 31 -14.87 3.78 -5.92
CA GLN A 31 -14.73 4.40 -4.60
C GLN A 31 -13.76 3.64 -3.71
N GLU A 32 -13.91 2.32 -3.60
CA GLU A 32 -12.99 1.48 -2.82
C GLU A 32 -11.58 1.52 -3.43
N THR A 33 -11.46 1.58 -4.76
CA THR A 33 -10.16 1.77 -5.42
C THR A 33 -9.46 3.05 -4.96
N CYS A 34 -10.17 4.19 -5.01
CA CYS A 34 -9.60 5.47 -4.56
C CYS A 34 -9.24 5.45 -3.07
N ASN A 35 -10.05 4.80 -2.25
CA ASN A 35 -9.77 4.65 -0.82
C ASN A 35 -8.54 3.79 -0.56
N TYR A 36 -8.41 2.67 -1.27
CA TYR A 36 -7.26 1.78 -1.16
C TYR A 36 -5.96 2.46 -1.61
N ILE A 37 -6.00 3.20 -2.72
CA ILE A 37 -4.85 4.03 -3.16
C ILE A 37 -4.46 5.04 -2.07
N ARG A 38 -5.43 5.72 -1.46
CA ARG A 38 -5.15 6.68 -0.38
C ARG A 38 -4.53 6.02 0.85
N LYS A 39 -5.03 4.84 1.24
CA LYS A 39 -4.44 4.05 2.33
C LYS A 39 -3.01 3.64 2.01
N LEU A 40 -2.78 3.09 0.80
CA LEU A 40 -1.45 2.69 0.36
C LEU A 40 -0.46 3.86 0.39
N HIS A 41 -0.85 5.04 -0.09
CA HIS A 41 -0.01 6.23 0.02
C HIS A 41 0.32 6.56 1.47
N SER A 42 -0.68 6.57 2.36
CA SER A 42 -0.46 6.84 3.79
C SER A 42 0.41 5.78 4.47
N GLU A 43 0.29 4.51 4.09
CA GLU A 43 1.12 3.42 4.60
C GLU A 43 2.57 3.56 4.13
N VAL A 44 2.77 3.90 2.85
CA VAL A 44 4.10 4.19 2.30
C VAL A 44 4.72 5.38 3.02
N ASP A 45 3.99 6.49 3.16
CA ASP A 45 4.49 7.69 3.86
C ASP A 45 4.87 7.36 5.32
N ASN A 46 4.03 6.61 6.04
CA ASN A 46 4.32 6.22 7.42
C ASN A 46 5.53 5.27 7.52
N LEU A 47 5.66 4.33 6.59
CA LEU A 47 6.81 3.43 6.53
C LEU A 47 8.10 4.19 6.21
N SER A 48 8.04 5.15 5.29
CA SER A 48 9.15 6.04 4.96
C SER A 48 9.58 6.86 6.18
N ASP A 49 8.65 7.49 6.89
CA ASP A 49 8.96 8.25 8.11
C ASP A 49 9.59 7.38 9.19
N ARG A 50 9.03 6.18 9.42
CA ARG A 50 9.57 5.24 10.41
C ARG A 50 10.95 4.73 10.02
N LEU A 51 11.19 4.52 8.73
CA LEU A 51 12.50 4.14 8.22
C LEU A 51 13.53 5.26 8.41
N SER A 52 13.16 6.51 8.11
CA SER A 52 14.02 7.67 8.37
C SER A 52 14.37 7.78 9.85
N GLN A 53 13.40 7.64 10.76
CA GLN A 53 13.66 7.64 12.20
C GLN A 53 14.58 6.50 12.64
N LEU A 54 14.42 5.31 12.06
CA LEU A 54 15.31 4.19 12.35
C LEU A 54 16.74 4.49 11.89
N LEU A 55 16.90 5.02 10.68
CA LEU A 55 18.22 5.42 10.16
C LEU A 55 18.86 6.51 11.01
N ASP A 56 18.11 7.51 11.46
CA ASP A 56 18.61 8.58 12.35
C ASP A 56 18.98 8.05 13.75
N SER A 57 18.35 6.95 14.19
CA SER A 57 18.65 6.32 15.49
C SER A 57 19.87 5.41 15.46
N VAL A 58 20.27 4.94 14.28
CA VAL A 58 21.49 4.14 14.12
C VAL A 58 22.66 5.10 13.96
N ASP A 59 23.74 4.85 14.69
CA ASP A 59 25.00 5.58 14.50
C ASP A 59 25.40 5.50 13.02
N GLU A 60 25.64 6.66 12.41
CA GLU A 60 25.81 6.77 10.96
C GLU A 60 27.04 6.00 10.47
N ASP A 61 28.01 5.76 11.35
CA ASP A 61 29.22 4.99 11.08
C ASP A 61 29.10 3.48 11.40
N SER A 62 27.91 3.01 11.82
CA SER A 62 27.72 1.60 12.19
C SER A 62 27.59 0.67 10.98
N HIS A 63 27.95 -0.59 11.19
CA HIS A 63 27.79 -1.63 10.17
C HIS A 63 26.31 -1.87 9.83
N GLU A 64 25.44 -1.76 10.82
CA GLU A 64 23.99 -1.91 10.68
C GLU A 64 23.40 -0.82 9.77
N ALA A 65 23.84 0.44 9.92
CA ALA A 65 23.43 1.54 9.04
C ALA A 65 23.89 1.31 7.60
N ALA A 66 25.10 0.79 7.40
CA ALA A 66 25.62 0.45 6.08
C ALA A 66 24.81 -0.66 5.40
N VAL A 67 24.43 -1.71 6.15
CA VAL A 67 23.58 -2.80 5.64
C VAL A 67 22.20 -2.29 5.27
N ILE A 68 21.55 -1.49 6.13
CA ILE A 68 20.22 -0.94 5.83
C ILE A 68 20.27 -0.05 4.57
N ARG A 69 21.27 0.83 4.44
CA ARG A 69 21.47 1.64 3.22
C ARG A 69 21.67 0.79 1.97
N SER A 70 22.40 -0.32 2.07
CA SER A 70 22.64 -1.23 0.93
C SER A 70 21.39 -1.99 0.48
N LEU A 71 20.43 -2.22 1.37
CA LEU A 71 19.15 -2.87 1.03
C LEU A 71 18.13 -1.92 0.42
N LEU A 72 18.36 -0.61 0.53
CA LEU A 72 17.47 0.46 0.04
C LEU A 72 17.91 1.03 -1.31
N MET A 73 19.14 0.74 -1.77
CA MET A 73 19.65 1.07 -3.11
C MET A 73 19.35 -0.07 -4.10
#